data_AF-A0A3C0TFH5-F1
#
_entry.id   AF-A0A3C0TFH5-F1
#
_cell.length_a   1.000
_cell.length_b   1.000
_cell.length_c   1.000
_cell.angle_alpha   90.00
_cell.angle_beta   90.00
_cell.angle_gamma   90.00
#
_symmetry.space_group_name_H-M   'P 1'
#
loop_
_entity.id
_entity.type
_entity.pdbx_description
1 polymer ?
#
loop_
_entity_poly.entity_id
_entity_poly.type
_entity_poly.pdbx_seq_one_letter_code
_entity_poly.pdbx_strand_id
1 'polypeptide(L)'
;MGFLNKYLAYDNIVIQCHDNPDADALASGFGLWLFFKKNDRNVRFVYGGRNEITKPNLKLMVEKLGIPAEYVKELDAPDLLITADCQYGEGNVTRFDAKKVAMIDHHQFAGTPGDDCCIRSNLASCATIVWDLLLQEGMNPNDDKALSTALYYGLYSDSNQFEELFHPMDRDMRDRLVRDEALLIRLINSNISIDELGVASEALNDQTFFPEDRFSVIESRPCDPNILGIISDFVIQVQEVDTCVAYNPGHGGYKFSVRSCVPVTKANELARYLCEGIGNGGGHRNKAGGFIAADLFEKSYPEMGIRQYLSERMTMYHHSFEVIDALSYDMDTSDMDMYIKKSVPVGYVIATDVMKEGTPILIRTLEGDVDQIISDDLYLMVGIEGEVYPIREEKFKSSYELTDLQPEFETDYIPTIHDTIYGESYSLKDYIRPCIATGKTRIYAKKLNHMVKVFTAWDPDKYYLGNPGDFIVVREDDLHDIYVVRGSIFDKTYERIA
;
A
#
# COMPACT_ATOMS: atom_id res chain seq x y z
N MET A 1 22.33 27.74 -2.21
CA MET A 1 23.31 26.63 -2.31
C MET A 1 22.48 25.37 -2.36
N GLY A 2 22.67 24.50 -3.35
CA GLY A 2 21.88 23.27 -3.46
C GLY A 2 22.13 22.32 -2.29
N PHE A 3 21.23 21.35 -2.09
CA PHE A 3 21.24 20.48 -0.91
C PHE A 3 22.52 19.63 -0.82
N LEU A 4 23.11 19.20 -1.94
CA LEU A 4 24.33 18.40 -1.93
C LEU A 4 25.57 19.29 -1.74
N ASN A 5 25.56 20.49 -2.32
CA ASN A 5 26.70 21.40 -2.29
C ASN A 5 27.16 21.79 -0.87
N LYS A 6 26.25 21.89 0.11
CA LYS A 6 26.64 22.19 1.51
C LYS A 6 27.52 21.09 2.14
N TYR A 7 27.47 19.87 1.61
CA TYR A 7 28.24 18.73 2.10
C TYR A 7 29.61 18.58 1.46
N LEU A 8 29.93 19.38 0.43
CA LEU A 8 31.29 19.44 -0.12
C LEU A 8 32.32 19.97 0.87
N ALA A 9 31.92 20.50 2.03
CA ALA A 9 32.86 20.91 3.08
C ALA A 9 33.47 19.71 3.85
N TYR A 10 32.95 18.50 3.67
CA TYR A 10 33.42 17.29 4.35
C TYR A 10 34.36 16.50 3.43
N ASP A 11 35.42 15.91 4.00
CA ASP A 11 36.40 15.15 3.22
C ASP A 11 36.12 13.64 3.26
N ASN A 12 35.88 13.05 4.44
CA ASN A 12 35.53 11.63 4.58
C ASN A 12 34.00 11.44 4.60
N ILE A 13 33.45 11.10 3.44
CA ILE A 13 32.00 10.95 3.22
C ILE A 13 31.67 9.47 3.00
N VAL A 14 30.64 8.98 3.68
CA VAL A 14 30.08 7.66 3.42
C VAL A 14 28.62 7.82 3.01
N ILE A 15 28.25 7.15 1.93
CA ILE A 15 26.86 6.97 1.52
C ILE A 15 26.44 5.58 1.97
N GLN A 16 25.29 5.50 2.64
CA GLN A 16 24.73 4.26 3.14
C GLN A 16 23.31 4.07 2.61
N CYS A 17 22.98 2.88 2.11
CA CYS A 17 21.59 2.47 1.90
C CYS A 17 21.13 1.44 2.94
N HIS A 18 19.88 1.01 2.86
CA HIS A 18 19.31 0.01 3.77
C HIS A 18 19.97 -1.37 3.67
N ASP A 19 19.75 -2.21 4.68
CA ASP A 19 20.44 -3.48 4.90
C ASP A 19 20.17 -4.57 3.84
N ASN A 20 19.06 -4.46 3.09
CA ASN A 20 18.74 -5.39 2.01
C ASN A 20 18.51 -4.59 0.72
N PRO A 21 19.56 -3.96 0.14
CA PRO A 21 19.42 -2.99 -0.93
C PRO A 21 18.58 -3.53 -2.09
N ASP A 22 17.69 -2.71 -2.61
CA ASP A 22 16.99 -2.94 -3.87
C ASP A 22 17.65 -2.11 -5.00
N ALA A 23 16.97 -2.02 -6.15
CA ALA A 23 17.49 -1.26 -7.28
C ALA A 23 17.48 0.26 -7.03
N ASP A 24 16.54 0.78 -6.25
CA ASP A 24 16.40 2.22 -6.00
C ASP A 24 17.46 2.71 -5.02
N ALA A 25 17.70 1.96 -3.95
CA ALA A 25 18.82 2.15 -3.03
C ALA A 25 20.17 2.15 -3.75
N LEU A 26 20.42 1.16 -4.61
CA LEU A 26 21.68 1.05 -5.36
C LEU A 26 21.86 2.18 -6.37
N ALA A 27 20.79 2.58 -7.07
CA ALA A 27 20.81 3.68 -8.02
C ALA A 27 21.05 5.03 -7.34
N SER A 28 20.33 5.29 -6.25
CA SER A 28 20.43 6.50 -5.44
C SER A 28 21.83 6.65 -4.85
N GLY A 29 22.33 5.60 -4.21
CA GLY A 29 23.69 5.61 -3.66
C GLY A 29 24.77 5.79 -4.72
N PHE A 30 24.61 5.19 -5.91
CA PHE A 30 25.55 5.37 -7.02
C PHE A 30 25.57 6.82 -7.54
N GLY A 31 24.42 7.46 -7.69
CA GLY A 31 24.33 8.85 -8.13
C GLY A 31 24.99 9.82 -7.15
N LEU A 32 24.72 9.66 -5.86
CA LEU A 32 25.38 10.44 -4.82
C LEU A 32 26.89 10.18 -4.78
N TRP A 33 27.32 8.92 -4.93
CA TRP A 33 28.73 8.57 -4.92
C TRP A 33 29.47 9.24 -6.08
N LEU A 34 28.89 9.19 -7.29
CA LEU A 34 29.43 9.85 -8.46
C LEU A 34 29.51 11.38 -8.29
N PHE A 35 28.51 11.99 -7.66
CA PHE A 35 28.51 13.42 -7.36
C PHE A 35 29.72 13.84 -6.52
N PHE A 36 29.91 13.20 -5.36
CA PHE A 36 31.02 13.52 -4.48
C PHE A 36 32.38 13.13 -5.09
N LYS A 37 32.43 12.02 -5.83
CA LYS A 37 33.64 11.57 -6.52
C LYS A 37 34.10 12.55 -7.59
N LYS A 38 33.18 13.11 -8.39
CA LYS A 38 33.47 14.14 -9.40
C LYS A 38 33.87 15.49 -8.81
N ASN A 39 33.58 15.72 -7.54
CA ASN A 39 34.00 16.89 -6.77
C ASN A 39 35.23 16.62 -5.88
N ASP A 40 36.04 15.63 -6.24
CA ASP A 40 37.32 15.28 -5.61
C ASP A 40 37.23 14.96 -4.10
N ARG A 41 36.09 14.43 -3.63
CA ARG A 41 35.91 13.98 -2.24
C ARG A 41 36.26 12.52 -2.04
N ASN A 42 36.71 12.18 -0.83
CA ASN A 42 36.92 10.79 -0.42
C ASN A 42 35.58 10.18 -0.02
N VAL A 43 34.92 9.52 -0.97
CA VAL A 43 33.58 8.96 -0.80
C VAL A 43 33.57 7.44 -0.98
N ARG A 44 32.87 6.76 -0.06
CA ARG A 44 32.55 5.33 -0.13
C ARG A 44 31.04 5.13 -0.20
N PHE A 45 30.60 4.06 -0.87
CA PHE A 45 29.20 3.64 -0.89
C PHE A 45 29.09 2.27 -0.23
N VAL A 46 28.32 2.17 0.86
CA VAL A 46 28.25 0.96 1.69
C VAL A 46 26.82 0.53 1.98
N TYR A 47 26.64 -0.74 2.32
CA TYR A 47 25.43 -1.26 2.95
C TYR A 47 25.79 -2.25 4.04
N GLY A 48 24.92 -2.36 5.04
CA GLY A 48 25.08 -3.25 6.19
C GLY A 48 24.17 -4.47 6.10
N GLY A 49 23.76 -4.96 7.27
CA GLY A 49 22.75 -6.00 7.39
C GLY A 49 23.30 -7.39 7.69
N ARG A 50 22.39 -8.37 7.63
CA ARG A 50 22.71 -9.77 7.93
C ARG A 50 23.32 -10.49 6.73
N ASN A 51 22.97 -10.09 5.51
CA ASN A 51 23.25 -10.81 4.29
C ASN A 51 23.81 -9.87 3.23
N GLU A 52 24.72 -10.38 2.41
CA GLU A 52 25.12 -9.72 1.16
C GLU A 52 23.99 -9.75 0.13
N ILE A 53 24.04 -8.86 -0.86
CA ILE A 53 23.13 -8.89 -2.02
C ILE A 53 23.19 -10.27 -2.68
N THR A 54 22.07 -10.98 -2.67
CA THR A 54 21.93 -12.32 -3.27
C THR A 54 21.17 -12.30 -4.60
N LYS A 55 20.22 -11.37 -4.76
CA LYS A 55 19.29 -11.32 -5.89
C LYS A 55 20.01 -11.19 -7.25
N PRO A 56 19.72 -12.02 -8.26
CA PRO A 56 20.52 -12.07 -9.48
C PRO A 56 20.52 -10.78 -10.30
N ASN A 57 19.39 -10.08 -10.41
CA ASN A 57 19.29 -8.80 -11.11
C ASN A 57 20.14 -7.71 -10.45
N LEU A 58 20.19 -7.68 -9.11
CA LEU A 58 20.99 -6.70 -8.36
C LEU A 58 22.48 -6.99 -8.45
N LYS A 59 22.89 -8.26 -8.39
CA LYS A 59 24.29 -8.66 -8.67
C LYS A 59 24.70 -8.24 -10.08
N LEU A 60 23.84 -8.48 -11.06
CA LEU A 60 24.07 -8.08 -12.44
C LEU A 60 24.15 -6.55 -12.58
N MET A 61 23.28 -5.81 -11.89
CA MET A 61 23.27 -4.35 -11.84
C MET A 61 24.60 -3.81 -11.33
N VAL A 62 25.04 -4.28 -10.15
CA VAL A 62 26.31 -3.88 -9.54
C VAL A 62 27.49 -4.17 -10.46
N GLU A 63 27.56 -5.38 -11.02
CA GLU A 63 28.64 -5.78 -11.91
C GLU A 63 28.68 -4.97 -13.22
N LYS A 64 27.53 -4.82 -13.91
CA LYS A 64 27.49 -4.23 -15.26
C LYS A 64 27.50 -2.71 -15.26
N LEU A 65 27.00 -2.08 -14.21
CA LEU A 65 27.01 -0.62 -14.06
C LEU A 65 28.25 -0.13 -13.28
N GLY A 66 29.05 -1.05 -12.71
CA GLY A 66 30.25 -0.69 -11.96
C GLY A 66 29.93 0.05 -10.67
N ILE A 67 28.81 -0.30 -10.01
CA ILE A 67 28.37 0.36 -8.78
C ILE A 67 29.34 -0.02 -7.64
N PRO A 68 29.98 0.94 -6.97
CA PRO A 68 30.99 0.66 -5.95
C PRO A 68 30.35 0.42 -4.57
N ALA A 69 29.29 -0.37 -4.51
CA ALA A 69 28.61 -0.72 -3.27
C ALA A 69 29.40 -1.77 -2.49
N GLU A 70 29.81 -1.46 -1.27
CA GLU A 70 30.58 -2.33 -0.39
C GLU A 70 29.71 -2.89 0.73
N TYR A 71 29.68 -4.21 0.90
CA TYR A 71 29.10 -4.82 2.10
C TYR A 71 30.05 -4.67 3.28
N VAL A 72 29.57 -4.05 4.36
CA VAL A 72 30.38 -3.83 5.57
C VAL A 72 29.62 -4.27 6.82
N LYS A 73 30.34 -4.89 7.75
CA LYS A 73 29.81 -5.21 9.10
C LYS A 73 30.13 -4.13 10.12
N GLU A 74 31.24 -3.43 9.89
CA GLU A 74 31.76 -2.37 10.75
C GLU A 74 32.29 -1.26 9.85
N LEU A 75 32.19 -0.02 10.35
CA LEU A 75 32.60 1.17 9.63
C LEU A 75 33.24 2.16 10.60
N ASP A 76 34.44 2.64 10.27
CA ASP A 76 35.05 3.75 10.99
C ASP A 76 34.21 5.02 10.83
N ALA A 77 33.95 5.73 11.93
CA ALA A 77 33.04 6.86 11.93
C ALA A 77 33.46 7.96 10.93
N PRO A 78 32.67 8.24 9.86
CA PRO A 78 33.00 9.25 8.89
C PRO A 78 32.70 10.66 9.41
N ASP A 79 33.21 11.67 8.70
CA ASP A 79 32.86 13.05 9.00
C ASP A 79 31.41 13.34 8.62
N LEU A 80 30.94 12.71 7.54
CA LEU A 80 29.56 12.77 7.07
C LEU A 80 29.09 11.39 6.63
N LEU A 81 27.93 10.99 7.15
CA LEU A 81 27.15 9.86 6.67
C LEU A 81 25.90 10.39 5.95
N ILE A 82 25.69 10.00 4.71
CA ILE A 82 24.47 10.32 3.95
C ILE A 82 23.70 9.03 3.76
N THR A 83 22.50 8.94 4.31
CA THR A 83 21.61 7.82 4.01
C THR A 83 20.85 8.09 2.71
N ALA A 84 20.73 7.06 1.87
CA ALA A 84 20.05 7.11 0.58
C ALA A 84 19.02 5.98 0.55
N ASP A 85 17.77 6.33 0.27
CA ASP A 85 16.63 5.42 0.26
C ASP A 85 16.38 4.74 1.63
N CYS A 86 16.77 5.41 2.71
CA CYS A 86 16.51 4.96 4.07
C CYS A 86 16.74 6.07 5.09
N GLN A 87 16.20 5.91 6.29
CA GLN A 87 16.34 6.88 7.37
C GLN A 87 17.25 6.35 8.48
N TYR A 88 18.08 7.24 9.02
CA TYR A 88 19.07 6.87 10.02
C TYR A 88 18.42 6.39 11.32
N GLY A 89 18.72 5.14 11.70
CA GLY A 89 18.22 4.51 12.92
C GLY A 89 16.96 3.66 12.75
N GLU A 90 16.44 3.52 11.53
CA GLU A 90 15.36 2.58 11.23
C GLU A 90 15.78 1.12 11.41
N GLY A 91 14.82 0.24 11.67
CA GLY A 91 15.07 -1.17 11.99
C GLY A 91 15.70 -1.99 10.86
N ASN A 92 15.62 -1.52 9.62
CA ASN A 92 16.23 -2.09 8.41
C ASN A 92 17.55 -1.39 8.01
N VAL A 93 18.13 -0.57 8.89
CA VAL A 93 19.38 0.15 8.63
C VAL A 93 20.39 -0.14 9.74
N THR A 94 21.49 -0.79 9.39
CA THR A 94 22.60 -1.01 10.32
C THR A 94 23.15 0.34 10.77
N ARG A 95 23.09 0.60 12.06
CA ARG A 95 23.55 1.88 12.61
C ARG A 95 25.07 1.96 12.60
N PHE A 96 25.62 2.88 11.80
CA PHE A 96 27.02 3.30 11.90
C PHE A 96 27.12 4.68 12.57
N ASP A 97 28.16 4.86 13.39
CA ASP A 97 28.42 6.17 14.01
C ASP A 97 29.00 7.14 12.99
N ALA A 98 28.66 8.42 13.09
CA ALA A 98 29.19 9.49 12.23
C ALA A 98 29.16 10.84 12.97
N LYS A 99 30.03 11.79 12.58
CA LYS A 99 30.01 13.14 13.18
C LYS A 99 28.80 13.96 12.73
N LYS A 100 28.36 13.75 11.49
CA LYS A 100 27.19 14.37 10.89
C LYS A 100 26.40 13.33 10.08
N VAL A 101 25.08 13.43 10.13
CA VAL A 101 24.17 12.59 9.34
C VAL A 101 23.29 13.49 8.48
N ALA A 102 23.10 13.09 7.23
CA ALA A 102 22.12 13.63 6.30
C ALA A 102 21.28 12.49 5.72
N MET A 103 20.04 12.76 5.35
CA MET A 103 19.11 11.74 4.86
C MET A 103 18.46 12.19 3.55
N ILE A 104 18.41 11.29 2.57
CA ILE A 104 17.71 11.47 1.29
C ILE A 104 16.82 10.25 1.09
N ASP A 105 15.52 10.46 1.08
CA ASP A 105 14.55 9.35 1.13
C ASP A 105 13.18 9.76 0.58
N HIS A 106 12.43 8.80 0.05
CA HIS A 106 11.06 8.97 -0.44
C HIS A 106 10.03 8.22 0.42
N HIS A 107 10.44 7.49 1.45
CA HIS A 107 9.48 6.88 2.38
C HIS A 107 8.81 7.94 3.27
N GLN A 108 7.74 7.54 3.96
CA GLN A 108 7.05 8.40 4.92
C GLN A 108 8.01 8.74 6.08
N PHE A 109 8.00 9.99 6.52
CA PHE A 109 8.86 10.47 7.62
C PHE A 109 8.03 10.82 8.85
N ALA A 110 8.32 10.17 9.97
CA ALA A 110 7.66 10.42 11.23
C ALA A 110 8.24 11.68 11.91
N GLY A 111 7.78 12.87 11.50
CA GLY A 111 8.14 14.14 12.14
C GLY A 111 8.27 15.29 11.15
N THR A 112 8.91 16.36 11.59
CA THR A 112 9.27 17.48 10.71
C THR A 112 10.72 17.31 10.25
N PRO A 113 10.99 17.13 8.95
CA PRO A 113 12.34 17.01 8.43
C PRO A 113 13.17 18.25 8.79
N GLY A 114 14.37 18.03 9.33
CA GLY A 114 15.32 19.12 9.60
C GLY A 114 16.11 19.52 8.36
N ASP A 115 17.00 20.51 8.48
CA ASP A 115 17.79 21.04 7.35
C ASP A 115 18.64 19.99 6.62
N ASP A 116 19.00 18.90 7.30
CA ASP A 116 19.82 17.80 6.73
C ASP A 116 19.00 16.63 6.16
N CYS A 117 17.69 16.80 6.04
CA CYS A 117 16.77 15.80 5.52
C CYS A 117 16.18 16.29 4.19
N CYS A 118 16.35 15.51 3.12
CA CYS A 118 15.65 15.69 1.86
C CYS A 118 14.64 14.53 1.71
N ILE A 119 13.48 14.70 2.33
CA ILE A 119 12.41 13.71 2.30
C ILE A 119 11.33 14.16 1.31
N ARG A 120 11.01 13.35 0.30
CA ARG A 120 10.01 13.69 -0.72
C ARG A 120 9.07 12.52 -0.99
N SER A 121 8.17 12.26 -0.05
CA SER A 121 7.32 11.06 -0.05
C SER A 121 6.20 11.01 -1.09
N ASN A 122 6.12 12.03 -1.95
CA ASN A 122 5.21 12.08 -3.08
C ASN A 122 5.86 11.58 -4.39
N LEU A 123 7.16 11.28 -4.38
CA LEU A 123 7.87 10.71 -5.52
C LEU A 123 7.86 9.19 -5.46
N ALA A 124 7.78 8.57 -6.63
CA ALA A 124 7.72 7.12 -6.73
C ALA A 124 9.02 6.41 -6.33
N SER A 125 10.15 7.12 -6.25
CA SER A 125 11.42 6.53 -5.82
C SER A 125 12.44 7.57 -5.36
N CYS A 126 13.40 7.16 -4.53
CA CYS A 126 14.56 7.97 -4.13
C CYS A 126 15.50 8.25 -5.31
N ALA A 127 15.57 7.38 -6.34
CA ALA A 127 16.34 7.67 -7.55
C ALA A 127 15.83 8.94 -8.26
N THR A 128 14.52 9.25 -8.21
CA THR A 128 13.99 10.53 -8.71
C THR A 128 14.50 11.72 -7.91
N ILE A 129 14.58 11.59 -6.59
CA ILE A 129 15.13 12.63 -5.72
C ILE A 129 16.60 12.89 -6.09
N VAL A 130 17.40 11.83 -6.20
CA VAL A 130 18.82 11.94 -6.55
C VAL A 130 19.00 12.52 -7.95
N TRP A 131 18.19 12.10 -8.93
CA TRP A 131 18.20 12.67 -10.28
C TRP A 131 17.96 14.18 -10.28
N ASP A 132 16.94 14.66 -9.55
CA ASP A 132 16.64 16.09 -9.42
C ASP A 132 17.77 16.84 -8.70
N LEU A 133 18.31 16.29 -7.62
CA LEU A 133 19.44 16.88 -6.90
C LEU A 133 20.68 17.02 -7.80
N LEU A 134 21.01 16.00 -8.60
CA LEU A 134 22.13 16.07 -9.54
C LEU A 134 21.95 17.21 -10.55
N LEU A 135 20.74 17.35 -11.12
CA LEU A 135 20.42 18.41 -12.07
C LEU A 135 20.51 19.81 -11.43
N GLN A 136 20.03 19.97 -10.19
CA GLN A 136 20.13 21.23 -9.45
C GLN A 136 21.58 21.66 -9.21
N GLU A 137 22.50 20.70 -9.07
CA GLU A 137 23.93 20.96 -8.93
C GLU A 137 24.67 21.02 -10.27
N GLY A 138 23.95 21.02 -11.39
CA GLY A 138 24.51 21.13 -12.74
C GLY A 138 25.17 19.85 -13.27
N MET A 139 24.95 18.70 -12.63
CA MET A 139 25.39 17.39 -13.12
C MET A 139 24.28 16.75 -13.94
N ASN A 140 24.51 16.55 -15.24
CA ASN A 140 23.58 15.83 -16.10
C ASN A 140 23.82 14.31 -16.00
N PRO A 141 22.86 13.51 -15.51
CA PRO A 141 23.04 12.06 -15.39
C PRO A 141 23.26 11.35 -16.74
N ASN A 142 22.83 11.95 -17.86
CA ASN A 142 23.04 11.39 -19.20
C ASN A 142 24.49 11.46 -19.69
N ASP A 143 25.37 12.21 -19.02
CA ASP A 143 26.80 12.23 -19.32
C ASP A 143 27.49 10.92 -18.90
N ASP A 144 26.83 10.12 -18.06
CA ASP A 144 27.26 8.78 -17.65
C ASP A 144 26.13 7.77 -17.92
N LYS A 145 26.29 6.96 -18.96
CA LYS A 145 25.26 5.98 -19.37
C LYS A 145 24.99 4.94 -18.27
N ALA A 146 25.98 4.60 -17.44
CA ALA A 146 25.78 3.65 -16.35
C ALA A 146 24.92 4.27 -15.25
N LEU A 147 25.18 5.52 -14.87
CA LEU A 147 24.35 6.27 -13.93
C LEU A 147 22.92 6.44 -14.44
N SER A 148 22.76 6.88 -15.68
CA SER A 148 21.44 7.06 -16.30
C SER A 148 20.63 5.75 -16.33
N THR A 149 21.30 4.63 -16.63
CA THR A 149 20.67 3.29 -16.60
C THR A 149 20.32 2.86 -15.18
N ALA A 150 21.19 3.12 -14.20
CA ALA A 150 20.93 2.79 -12.79
C ALA A 150 19.71 3.54 -12.26
N LEU A 151 19.71 4.87 -12.43
CA LEU A 151 18.61 5.76 -12.01
C LEU A 151 17.29 5.36 -12.64
N TYR A 152 17.28 5.05 -13.95
CA TYR A 152 16.08 4.58 -14.62
C TYR A 152 15.57 3.24 -14.06
N TYR A 153 16.48 2.29 -13.81
CA TYR A 153 16.11 0.98 -13.27
C TYR A 153 15.64 1.04 -11.81
N GLY A 154 16.18 1.97 -11.01
CA GLY A 154 15.67 2.31 -9.68
C GLY A 154 14.22 2.75 -9.73
N LEU A 155 13.94 3.82 -10.50
CA LEU A 155 12.56 4.30 -10.70
C LEU A 155 11.62 3.21 -11.24
N TYR A 156 12.04 2.43 -12.24
CA TYR A 156 11.23 1.33 -12.79
C TYR A 156 10.86 0.30 -11.72
N SER A 157 11.81 -0.06 -10.86
CA SER A 157 11.62 -1.13 -9.88
C SER A 157 10.69 -0.70 -8.75
N ASP A 158 10.81 0.54 -8.30
CA ASP A 158 10.11 1.04 -7.12
C ASP A 158 8.69 1.58 -7.42
N SER A 159 8.48 2.06 -8.66
CA SER A 159 7.16 2.49 -9.16
C SER A 159 6.25 1.35 -9.64
N ASN A 160 6.49 0.11 -9.18
CA ASN A 160 5.81 -1.09 -9.65
C ASN A 160 5.75 -1.16 -11.19
N GLN A 161 6.91 -1.08 -11.85
CA GLN A 161 7.02 -1.11 -13.32
C GLN A 161 6.29 0.05 -14.03
N PHE A 162 6.26 1.21 -13.39
CA PHE A 162 5.55 2.43 -13.80
C PHE A 162 4.02 2.40 -13.65
N GLU A 163 3.45 1.38 -13.01
CA GLU A 163 2.01 1.39 -12.67
C GLU A 163 1.69 2.49 -11.64
N GLU A 164 2.65 2.81 -10.77
CA GLU A 164 2.48 3.75 -9.65
C GLU A 164 3.22 5.07 -9.89
N LEU A 165 3.11 5.61 -11.11
CA LEU A 165 3.88 6.77 -11.55
C LEU A 165 3.00 8.02 -11.66
N PHE A 166 2.71 8.63 -10.51
CA PHE A 166 1.76 9.74 -10.39
C PHE A 166 2.42 11.13 -10.55
N HIS A 167 3.53 11.37 -9.86
CA HIS A 167 4.15 12.69 -9.82
C HIS A 167 4.79 13.07 -11.18
N PRO A 168 4.65 14.32 -11.68
CA PRO A 168 5.21 14.73 -12.96
C PRO A 168 6.74 14.56 -13.07
N MET A 169 7.46 14.72 -11.97
CA MET A 169 8.93 14.58 -11.93
C MET A 169 9.39 13.15 -12.24
N ASP A 170 8.65 12.13 -11.81
CA ASP A 170 8.95 10.73 -12.16
C ASP A 170 8.77 10.51 -13.67
N ARG A 171 7.75 11.13 -14.28
CA ARG A 171 7.52 11.09 -15.74
C ARG A 171 8.63 11.80 -16.49
N ASP A 172 9.02 12.97 -16.02
CA ASP A 172 10.12 13.75 -16.59
C ASP A 172 11.44 12.96 -16.56
N MET A 173 11.77 12.33 -15.43
CA MET A 173 12.95 11.49 -15.29
C MET A 173 12.89 10.30 -16.27
N ARG A 174 11.76 9.58 -16.30
CA ARG A 174 11.53 8.44 -17.22
C ARG A 174 11.76 8.83 -18.67
N ASP A 175 11.27 10.00 -19.08
CA ASP A 175 11.29 10.46 -20.46
C ASP A 175 12.65 11.09 -20.87
N ARG A 176 13.44 11.57 -19.91
CA ARG A 176 14.72 12.28 -20.16
C ARG A 176 15.96 11.40 -20.07
N LEU A 177 15.93 10.29 -19.35
CA LEU A 177 17.12 9.45 -19.16
C LEU A 177 17.46 8.62 -20.41
N VAL A 178 18.67 8.83 -20.93
CA VAL A 178 19.28 8.08 -22.03
C VAL A 178 20.07 6.89 -21.47
N ARG A 179 19.45 5.72 -21.52
CA ARG A 179 19.91 4.49 -20.87
C ARG A 179 20.43 3.44 -21.85
N ASP A 180 21.05 2.41 -21.31
CA ASP A 180 21.38 1.20 -22.06
C ASP A 180 20.18 0.26 -22.11
N GLU A 181 19.41 0.31 -23.21
CA GLU A 181 18.20 -0.52 -23.38
C GLU A 181 18.49 -2.02 -23.31
N ALA A 182 19.61 -2.48 -23.87
CA ALA A 182 19.95 -3.90 -23.87
C ALA A 182 20.26 -4.40 -22.46
N LEU A 183 21.01 -3.62 -21.67
CA LEU A 183 21.27 -3.93 -20.28
C LEU A 183 19.99 -3.83 -19.44
N LEU A 184 19.18 -2.78 -19.62
CA LEU A 184 17.91 -2.62 -18.90
C LEU A 184 17.00 -3.83 -19.10
N ILE A 185 16.76 -4.23 -20.35
CA ILE A 185 15.93 -5.42 -20.66
C ILE A 185 16.50 -6.65 -19.95
N ARG A 186 17.83 -6.81 -19.94
CA ARG A 186 18.47 -7.92 -19.26
C ARG A 186 18.28 -7.86 -17.74
N LEU A 187 18.39 -6.69 -17.12
CA LEU A 187 18.16 -6.50 -15.68
C LEU A 187 16.71 -6.87 -15.30
N ILE A 188 15.74 -6.35 -16.05
CA ILE A 188 14.30 -6.63 -15.86
C ILE A 188 14.01 -8.12 -15.90
N ASN A 189 14.71 -8.88 -16.75
CA ASN A 189 14.45 -10.31 -16.97
C ASN A 189 15.38 -11.24 -16.18
N SER A 190 16.22 -10.73 -15.27
CA SER A 190 17.17 -11.54 -14.48
C SER A 190 16.76 -11.69 -13.01
N ASN A 191 15.48 -11.93 -12.73
CA ASN A 191 14.97 -11.95 -11.34
C ASN A 191 15.20 -13.26 -10.60
N ILE A 192 15.38 -14.38 -11.31
CA ILE A 192 15.49 -15.72 -10.72
C ILE A 192 16.76 -16.43 -11.18
N SER A 193 17.38 -17.18 -10.27
CA SER A 193 18.45 -18.12 -10.56
C SER A 193 17.90 -19.46 -11.05
N ILE A 194 18.80 -20.30 -11.57
CA ILE A 194 18.43 -21.65 -12.02
C ILE A 194 17.96 -22.55 -10.86
N ASP A 195 18.51 -22.38 -9.66
CA ASP A 195 18.09 -23.13 -8.47
C ASP A 195 16.68 -22.70 -8.04
N GLU A 196 16.43 -21.39 -8.01
CA GLU A 196 15.11 -20.81 -7.69
C GLU A 196 14.05 -21.18 -8.74
N LEU A 197 14.43 -21.26 -10.02
CA LEU A 197 13.54 -21.82 -11.04
C LEU A 197 13.22 -23.30 -10.74
N GLY A 198 14.19 -24.07 -10.24
CA GLY A 198 13.98 -25.43 -9.76
C GLY A 198 12.99 -25.49 -8.59
N VAL A 199 13.12 -24.60 -7.60
CA VAL A 199 12.16 -24.44 -6.48
C VAL A 199 10.75 -24.21 -7.01
N ALA A 200 10.60 -23.23 -7.92
CA ALA A 200 9.30 -22.85 -8.45
C ALA A 200 8.69 -24.01 -9.27
N SER A 201 9.49 -24.67 -10.10
CA SER A 201 9.05 -25.83 -10.90
C SER A 201 8.50 -26.97 -10.03
N GLU A 202 9.20 -27.32 -8.94
CA GLU A 202 8.74 -28.34 -7.98
C GLU A 202 7.41 -27.93 -7.35
N ALA A 203 7.33 -26.70 -6.82
CA ALA A 203 6.13 -26.18 -6.19
C ALA A 203 4.92 -26.14 -7.14
N LEU A 204 5.13 -25.74 -8.40
CA LEU A 204 4.08 -25.67 -9.41
C LEU A 204 3.53 -27.05 -9.81
N ASN A 205 4.36 -28.11 -9.78
CA ASN A 205 3.91 -29.47 -10.06
C ASN A 205 3.06 -30.06 -8.92
N ASP A 206 3.35 -29.70 -7.67
CA ASP A 206 2.74 -30.28 -6.46
C ASP A 206 1.62 -29.41 -5.85
N GLN A 207 1.10 -28.43 -6.60
CA GLN A 207 0.01 -27.56 -6.13
C GLN A 207 -1.28 -28.34 -5.82
N THR A 208 -2.06 -27.85 -4.86
CA THR A 208 -3.37 -28.39 -4.51
C THR A 208 -4.46 -27.37 -4.84
N PHE A 209 -5.31 -27.68 -5.81
CA PHE A 209 -6.39 -26.81 -6.28
C PHE A 209 -7.76 -27.21 -5.70
N PHE A 210 -8.55 -26.21 -5.31
CA PHE A 210 -9.88 -26.34 -4.72
C PHE A 210 -10.91 -25.71 -5.67
N PRO A 211 -11.61 -26.52 -6.50
CA PRO A 211 -12.43 -26.00 -7.60
C PRO A 211 -13.71 -25.28 -7.16
N GLU A 212 -14.30 -25.67 -6.02
CA GLU A 212 -15.53 -25.07 -5.51
C GLU A 212 -15.32 -23.60 -5.11
N ASP A 213 -14.22 -23.33 -4.41
CA ASP A 213 -13.85 -22.00 -3.91
C ASP A 213 -12.82 -21.29 -4.79
N ARG A 214 -12.40 -21.92 -5.89
CA ARG A 214 -11.46 -21.39 -6.90
C ARG A 214 -10.14 -20.87 -6.30
N PHE A 215 -9.53 -21.63 -5.39
CA PHE A 215 -8.22 -21.29 -4.82
C PHE A 215 -7.18 -22.41 -4.94
N SER A 216 -5.90 -22.04 -4.84
CA SER A 216 -4.77 -22.98 -4.84
C SER A 216 -3.87 -22.80 -3.62
N VAL A 217 -3.45 -23.91 -3.01
CA VAL A 217 -2.44 -23.96 -1.94
C VAL A 217 -1.20 -24.65 -2.48
N ILE A 218 -0.07 -23.96 -2.38
CA ILE A 218 1.19 -24.36 -3.02
C ILE A 218 2.28 -24.48 -1.97
N GLU A 219 2.79 -25.68 -1.78
CA GLU A 219 3.95 -25.91 -0.91
C GLU A 219 5.23 -25.77 -1.72
N SER A 220 6.21 -25.09 -1.13
CA SER A 220 7.55 -24.94 -1.68
C SER A 220 8.58 -25.41 -0.64
N ARG A 221 9.68 -26.01 -1.12
CA ARG A 221 10.86 -26.25 -0.28
C ARG A 221 11.42 -24.93 0.30
N PRO A 222 12.24 -24.96 1.36
CA PRO A 222 12.87 -23.75 1.90
C PRO A 222 13.52 -22.89 0.80
N CYS A 223 13.06 -21.65 0.68
CA CYS A 223 13.47 -20.68 -0.33
C CYS A 223 13.37 -19.25 0.21
N ASP A 224 13.91 -18.30 -0.56
CA ASP A 224 13.70 -16.88 -0.29
C ASP A 224 12.21 -16.52 -0.47
N PRO A 225 11.61 -15.70 0.42
CA PRO A 225 10.20 -15.32 0.30
C PRO A 225 9.81 -14.69 -1.04
N ASN A 226 10.75 -14.06 -1.75
CA ASN A 226 10.49 -13.52 -3.08
C ASN A 226 10.08 -14.62 -4.08
N ILE A 227 10.58 -15.85 -3.91
CA ILE A 227 10.22 -16.99 -4.77
C ILE A 227 8.79 -17.42 -4.55
N LEU A 228 8.27 -17.36 -3.31
CA LEU A 228 6.85 -17.57 -3.04
C LEU A 228 6.00 -16.55 -3.81
N GLY A 229 6.45 -15.29 -3.87
CA GLY A 229 5.80 -14.26 -4.67
C GLY A 229 5.70 -14.63 -6.13
N ILE A 230 6.81 -15.11 -6.73
CA ILE A 230 6.87 -15.53 -8.14
C ILE A 230 5.97 -16.73 -8.41
N ILE A 231 5.98 -17.72 -7.51
CA ILE A 231 5.08 -18.88 -7.60
C ILE A 231 3.63 -18.40 -7.59
N SER A 232 3.26 -17.55 -6.64
CA SER A 232 1.89 -17.03 -6.55
C SER A 232 1.50 -16.19 -7.77
N ASP A 233 2.41 -15.34 -8.27
CA ASP A 233 2.18 -14.50 -9.47
C ASP A 233 1.99 -15.36 -10.74
N PHE A 234 2.57 -16.56 -10.80
CA PHE A 234 2.30 -17.51 -11.89
C PHE A 234 0.96 -18.22 -11.71
N VAL A 235 0.69 -18.76 -10.51
CA VAL A 235 -0.51 -19.55 -10.25
C VAL A 235 -1.80 -18.72 -10.33
N ILE A 236 -1.76 -17.45 -9.93
CA ILE A 236 -2.93 -16.55 -10.00
C ILE A 236 -3.38 -16.23 -11.43
N GLN A 237 -2.54 -16.51 -12.44
CA GLN A 237 -2.89 -16.34 -13.86
C GLN A 237 -3.66 -17.54 -14.44
N VAL A 238 -3.83 -18.61 -13.67
CA VAL A 238 -4.65 -19.77 -14.08
C VAL A 238 -6.13 -19.36 -14.05
N GLN A 239 -6.85 -19.61 -15.14
CA GLN A 239 -8.24 -19.17 -15.34
C GLN A 239 -9.18 -19.56 -14.19
N GLU A 240 -8.95 -20.70 -13.56
CA GLU A 240 -9.77 -21.25 -12.47
C GLU A 240 -9.34 -20.81 -11.07
N VAL A 241 -8.28 -20.01 -10.92
CA VAL A 241 -7.72 -19.60 -9.63
C VAL A 241 -7.96 -18.11 -9.39
N ASP A 242 -8.83 -17.80 -8.42
CA ASP A 242 -9.16 -16.44 -8.00
C ASP A 242 -8.28 -15.96 -6.83
N THR A 243 -7.82 -16.89 -6.01
CA THR A 243 -6.90 -16.65 -4.88
C THR A 243 -5.89 -17.77 -4.74
N CYS A 244 -4.67 -17.48 -4.29
CA CYS A 244 -3.69 -18.53 -4.00
C CYS A 244 -2.78 -18.21 -2.82
N VAL A 245 -2.30 -19.27 -2.17
CA VAL A 245 -1.34 -19.19 -1.07
C VAL A 245 -0.15 -20.10 -1.37
N ALA A 246 1.02 -19.51 -1.62
CA ALA A 246 2.27 -20.25 -1.69
C ALA A 246 3.02 -20.13 -0.37
N TYR A 247 3.53 -21.22 0.18
CA TYR A 247 4.22 -21.21 1.47
C TYR A 247 5.45 -22.11 1.49
N ASN A 248 6.39 -21.81 2.38
CA ASN A 248 7.54 -22.67 2.65
C ASN A 248 7.84 -22.77 4.15
N PRO A 249 8.42 -23.89 4.61
CA PRO A 249 8.98 -23.99 5.94
C PRO A 249 10.27 -23.16 6.05
N GLY A 250 10.45 -22.47 7.17
CA GLY A 250 11.61 -21.63 7.46
C GLY A 250 12.00 -21.65 8.94
N HIS A 251 12.95 -20.77 9.32
CA HIS A 251 13.37 -20.66 10.72
C HIS A 251 12.22 -20.23 11.62
N GLY A 252 11.77 -21.15 12.49
CA GLY A 252 10.77 -20.89 13.53
C GLY A 252 9.32 -20.90 13.05
N GLY A 253 9.03 -21.26 11.80
CA GLY A 253 7.67 -21.19 11.27
C GLY A 253 7.55 -21.33 9.76
N TYR A 254 6.42 -20.87 9.23
CA TYR A 254 6.06 -20.94 7.82
C TYR A 254 5.88 -19.54 7.27
N LYS A 255 6.63 -19.19 6.23
CA LYS A 255 6.39 -17.97 5.46
C LYS A 255 5.46 -18.28 4.32
N PHE A 256 4.57 -17.35 3.99
CA PHE A 256 3.65 -17.50 2.87
C PHE A 256 3.43 -16.19 2.12
N SER A 257 3.06 -16.34 0.86
CA SER A 257 2.65 -15.29 -0.07
C SER A 257 1.20 -15.56 -0.48
N VAL A 258 0.39 -14.51 -0.48
CA VAL A 258 -1.01 -14.53 -0.91
C VAL A 258 -1.16 -13.68 -2.17
N ARG A 259 -1.94 -14.19 -3.12
CA ARG A 259 -2.45 -13.40 -4.25
C ARG A 259 -3.97 -13.50 -4.34
N SER A 260 -4.57 -12.41 -4.79
CA SER A 260 -5.95 -12.41 -5.26
C SER A 260 -6.07 -11.55 -6.51
N CYS A 261 -6.89 -12.02 -7.45
CA CYS A 261 -7.30 -11.28 -8.64
C CYS A 261 -8.79 -10.91 -8.63
N VAL A 262 -9.50 -11.15 -7.52
CA VAL A 262 -10.93 -10.86 -7.39
C VAL A 262 -11.21 -9.80 -6.31
N PRO A 263 -12.15 -8.88 -6.55
CA PRO A 263 -12.42 -7.78 -5.62
C PRO A 263 -12.99 -8.25 -4.28
N VAL A 264 -13.67 -9.40 -4.24
CA VAL A 264 -14.31 -9.96 -3.02
C VAL A 264 -13.30 -10.44 -1.96
N THR A 265 -12.09 -10.83 -2.38
CA THR A 265 -11.06 -11.34 -1.48
C THR A 265 -9.83 -10.45 -1.54
N LYS A 266 -9.66 -9.57 -0.54
CA LYS A 266 -8.42 -8.79 -0.43
C LYS A 266 -7.32 -9.67 0.17
N ALA A 267 -6.17 -9.75 -0.50
CA ALA A 267 -5.04 -10.59 -0.11
C ALA A 267 -4.51 -10.25 1.29
N ASN A 268 -4.49 -8.97 1.67
CA ASN A 268 -4.05 -8.52 2.99
C ASN A 268 -5.00 -8.96 4.12
N GLU A 269 -6.31 -8.92 3.90
CA GLU A 269 -7.31 -9.42 4.86
C GLU A 269 -7.21 -10.93 5.01
N LEU A 270 -7.09 -11.65 3.88
CA LEU A 270 -6.89 -13.09 3.88
C LEU A 270 -5.59 -13.47 4.61
N ALA A 271 -4.48 -12.78 4.37
CA ALA A 271 -3.22 -13.03 5.07
C ALA A 271 -3.34 -12.84 6.59
N ARG A 272 -4.06 -11.80 7.05
CA ARG A 272 -4.35 -11.62 8.49
C ARG A 272 -5.18 -12.79 9.02
N TYR A 273 -6.24 -13.17 8.30
CA TYR A 273 -7.11 -14.28 8.67
C TYR A 273 -6.32 -15.59 8.82
N LEU A 274 -5.46 -15.94 7.86
CA LEU A 274 -4.63 -17.15 7.92
C LEU A 274 -3.68 -17.17 9.14
N CYS A 275 -3.31 -16.01 9.67
CA CYS A 275 -2.39 -15.86 10.81
C CYS A 275 -3.06 -15.67 12.17
N GLU A 276 -4.39 -15.55 12.23
CA GLU A 276 -5.12 -15.23 13.48
C GLU A 276 -4.70 -16.11 14.65
N GLY A 277 -4.15 -15.49 15.70
CA GLY A 277 -3.73 -16.16 16.94
C GLY A 277 -2.39 -16.91 16.89
N ILE A 278 -1.77 -17.06 15.71
CA ILE A 278 -0.55 -17.89 15.52
C ILE A 278 0.54 -17.21 14.70
N GLY A 279 0.36 -15.95 14.30
CA GLY A 279 1.32 -15.28 13.42
C GLY A 279 0.97 -13.83 13.11
N ASN A 280 1.55 -13.31 12.03
CA ASN A 280 1.23 -11.99 11.50
C ASN A 280 1.19 -12.03 9.97
N GLY A 281 0.20 -11.35 9.39
CA GLY A 281 0.00 -11.23 7.95
C GLY A 281 -0.39 -9.81 7.57
N GLY A 282 -0.04 -9.41 6.35
CA GLY A 282 -0.31 -8.07 5.85
C GLY A 282 0.14 -7.86 4.41
N GLY A 283 -0.08 -6.65 3.89
CA GLY A 283 0.25 -6.27 2.52
C GLY A 283 -0.86 -5.47 1.87
N HIS A 284 -0.98 -5.60 0.55
CA HIS A 284 -1.90 -4.86 -0.30
C HIS A 284 -3.14 -5.70 -0.67
N ARG A 285 -4.06 -5.05 -1.38
CA ARG A 285 -5.32 -5.65 -1.83
C ARG A 285 -5.13 -6.91 -2.69
N ASN A 286 -4.14 -6.93 -3.58
CA ASN A 286 -3.94 -8.04 -4.53
C ASN A 286 -2.74 -8.93 -4.16
N LYS A 287 -1.78 -8.41 -3.37
CA LYS A 287 -0.54 -9.08 -3.00
C LYS A 287 -0.26 -8.89 -1.52
N ALA A 288 -0.11 -9.98 -0.80
CA ALA A 288 0.17 -9.96 0.62
C ALA A 288 1.10 -11.11 1.01
N GLY A 289 1.53 -11.13 2.26
CA GLY A 289 2.30 -12.23 2.82
C GLY A 289 2.15 -12.29 4.32
N GLY A 290 2.74 -13.32 4.92
CA GLY A 290 2.72 -13.48 6.36
C GLY A 290 3.66 -14.56 6.86
N PHE A 291 3.66 -14.70 8.17
CA PHE A 291 4.44 -15.68 8.90
C PHE A 291 3.59 -16.34 9.98
N ILE A 292 3.53 -17.66 9.97
CA ILE A 292 2.92 -18.49 11.01
C ILE A 292 4.04 -19.06 11.87
N ALA A 293 4.02 -18.78 13.18
CA ALA A 293 5.03 -19.27 14.11
C ALA A 293 4.77 -20.76 14.43
N ALA A 294 5.82 -21.60 14.29
CA ALA A 294 5.69 -23.05 14.45
C ALA A 294 5.24 -23.43 15.87
N ASP A 295 5.76 -22.78 16.90
CA ASP A 295 5.43 -23.04 18.30
C ASP A 295 3.97 -22.74 18.63
N LEU A 296 3.44 -21.62 18.11
CA LEU A 296 2.03 -21.25 18.27
C LEU A 296 1.12 -22.16 17.45
N PHE A 297 1.54 -22.51 16.22
CA PHE A 297 0.82 -23.42 15.35
C PHE A 297 0.69 -24.82 15.97
N GLU A 298 1.81 -25.43 16.38
CA GLU A 298 1.84 -26.76 17.01
C GLU A 298 1.03 -26.78 18.32
N LYS A 299 1.06 -25.70 19.10
CA LYS A 299 0.25 -25.59 20.33
C LYS A 299 -1.25 -25.53 20.05
N SER A 300 -1.64 -24.82 19.00
CA SER A 300 -3.05 -24.58 18.66
C SER A 300 -3.64 -25.72 17.83
N TYR A 301 -2.81 -26.41 17.04
CA TYR A 301 -3.19 -27.44 16.08
C TYR A 301 -2.23 -28.65 16.09
N PRO A 302 -2.12 -29.39 17.20
CA PRO A 302 -1.04 -30.38 17.44
C PRO A 302 -1.00 -31.58 16.49
N GLU A 303 -2.09 -31.89 15.78
CA GLU A 303 -2.19 -33.04 14.88
C GLU A 303 -2.45 -32.63 13.42
N MET A 304 -2.40 -31.33 13.10
CA MET A 304 -2.75 -30.80 11.79
C MET A 304 -1.49 -30.39 11.01
N GLY A 305 -1.36 -30.85 9.77
CA GLY A 305 -0.30 -30.38 8.87
C GLY A 305 -0.60 -28.96 8.38
N ILE A 306 0.45 -28.14 8.18
CA ILE A 306 0.28 -26.74 7.72
C ILE A 306 -0.50 -26.64 6.40
N ARG A 307 -0.30 -27.58 5.46
CA ARG A 307 -1.06 -27.63 4.20
C ARG A 307 -2.56 -27.78 4.44
N GLN A 308 -2.92 -28.69 5.35
CA GLN A 308 -4.30 -28.94 5.75
C GLN A 308 -4.89 -27.70 6.44
N TYR A 309 -4.17 -27.12 7.39
CA TYR A 309 -4.58 -25.88 8.06
C TYR A 309 -4.88 -24.76 7.06
N LEU A 310 -3.94 -24.47 6.14
CA LEU A 310 -4.12 -23.42 5.14
C LEU A 310 -5.32 -23.70 4.25
N SER A 311 -5.49 -24.95 3.81
CA SER A 311 -6.62 -25.36 2.97
C SER A 311 -7.97 -25.17 3.68
N GLU A 312 -8.08 -25.64 4.93
CA GLU A 312 -9.30 -25.50 5.74
C GLU A 312 -9.60 -24.03 6.06
N ARG A 313 -8.59 -23.24 6.43
CA ARG A 313 -8.77 -21.80 6.68
C ARG A 313 -9.16 -21.03 5.43
N MET A 314 -8.60 -21.37 4.27
CA MET A 314 -9.00 -20.78 3.00
C MET A 314 -10.48 -21.05 2.70
N THR A 315 -10.94 -22.29 2.81
CA THR A 315 -12.37 -22.62 2.63
C THR A 315 -13.25 -21.90 3.67
N MET A 316 -12.87 -21.93 4.95
CA MET A 316 -13.60 -21.19 6.00
C MET A 316 -13.71 -19.70 5.70
N TYR A 317 -12.63 -19.07 5.20
CA TYR A 317 -12.66 -17.67 4.82
C TYR A 317 -13.67 -17.41 3.71
N HIS A 318 -13.64 -18.18 2.62
CA HIS A 318 -14.56 -18.01 1.49
C HIS A 318 -16.02 -18.23 1.87
N HIS A 319 -16.30 -19.02 2.91
CA HIS A 319 -17.66 -19.27 3.41
C HIS A 319 -18.04 -18.40 4.61
N SER A 320 -17.16 -17.49 5.04
CA SER A 320 -17.40 -16.67 6.24
C SER A 320 -18.25 -15.44 5.99
N PHE A 321 -18.53 -15.10 4.73
CA PHE A 321 -19.26 -13.89 4.36
C PHE A 321 -20.28 -14.12 3.22
N GLU A 322 -21.40 -13.40 3.26
CA GLU A 322 -22.29 -13.20 2.11
C GLU A 322 -21.77 -12.06 1.24
N VAL A 323 -21.96 -12.15 -0.07
CA VAL A 323 -21.54 -11.12 -1.03
C VAL A 323 -22.79 -10.53 -1.67
N ILE A 324 -22.95 -9.22 -1.59
CA ILE A 324 -24.07 -8.49 -2.17
C ILE A 324 -23.51 -7.47 -3.16
N ASP A 325 -23.85 -7.67 -4.44
CA ASP A 325 -23.60 -6.69 -5.51
C ASP A 325 -24.86 -5.86 -5.71
N ALA A 326 -24.85 -4.63 -5.21
CA ALA A 326 -26.03 -3.79 -5.19
C ALA A 326 -26.60 -3.48 -6.59
N LEU A 327 -25.80 -3.57 -7.65
CA LEU A 327 -26.27 -3.35 -9.02
C LEU A 327 -27.09 -4.50 -9.59
N SER A 328 -26.88 -5.72 -9.08
CA SER A 328 -27.51 -6.94 -9.60
C SER A 328 -28.37 -7.68 -8.58
N TYR A 329 -28.26 -7.33 -7.30
CA TYR A 329 -28.95 -7.99 -6.21
C TYR A 329 -30.38 -7.46 -6.05
N ASP A 330 -31.35 -8.37 -6.12
CA ASP A 330 -32.75 -8.09 -5.82
C ASP A 330 -32.98 -8.27 -4.31
N MET A 331 -32.93 -7.17 -3.54
CA MET A 331 -33.09 -7.22 -2.09
C MET A 331 -34.52 -7.62 -1.68
N ASP A 332 -34.66 -8.76 -1.00
CA ASP A 332 -35.91 -9.14 -0.35
C ASP A 332 -36.09 -8.33 0.94
N THR A 333 -37.07 -7.44 0.93
CA THR A 333 -37.38 -6.56 2.07
C THR A 333 -38.44 -7.16 3.01
N SER A 334 -38.94 -8.36 2.72
CA SER A 334 -40.06 -8.97 3.47
C SER A 334 -39.74 -9.31 4.93
N ASP A 335 -38.46 -9.53 5.24
CA ASP A 335 -37.96 -9.78 6.59
C ASP A 335 -37.20 -8.59 7.20
N MET A 336 -37.29 -7.43 6.55
CA MET A 336 -36.70 -6.17 7.01
C MET A 336 -37.73 -5.28 7.69
N ASP A 337 -37.28 -4.54 8.70
CA ASP A 337 -38.10 -3.51 9.34
C ASP A 337 -37.93 -2.17 8.61
N MET A 338 -38.99 -1.37 8.56
CA MET A 338 -38.89 0.00 8.04
C MET A 338 -38.38 0.98 9.09
N TYR A 339 -37.51 1.89 8.65
CA TYR A 339 -36.99 2.98 9.47
C TYR A 339 -37.04 4.29 8.70
N ILE A 340 -37.07 5.39 9.43
CA ILE A 340 -36.92 6.74 8.89
C ILE A 340 -35.65 7.37 9.46
N LYS A 341 -34.93 8.11 8.61
CA LYS A 341 -33.71 8.80 9.02
C LYS A 341 -34.07 9.93 9.96
N LYS A 342 -33.47 9.93 11.16
CA LYS A 342 -33.65 10.99 12.15
C LYS A 342 -33.06 12.30 11.63
N SER A 343 -33.70 13.41 11.98
CA SER A 343 -33.17 14.77 11.72
C SER A 343 -32.04 15.09 12.70
N VAL A 344 -30.88 14.47 12.47
CA VAL A 344 -29.64 14.72 13.23
C VAL A 344 -28.72 15.61 12.39
N PRO A 345 -28.16 16.70 12.97
CA PRO A 345 -27.14 17.50 12.29
C PRO A 345 -25.88 16.67 12.03
N VAL A 346 -25.37 16.75 10.79
CA VAL A 346 -24.14 16.11 10.34
C VAL A 346 -23.30 17.11 9.53
N GLY A 347 -22.06 16.77 9.23
CA GLY A 347 -21.17 17.58 8.40
C GLY A 347 -21.25 17.22 6.92
N TYR A 348 -20.93 18.18 6.06
CA TYR A 348 -20.56 17.92 4.66
C TYR A 348 -19.43 18.83 4.22
N VAL A 349 -18.68 18.40 3.21
CA VAL A 349 -17.61 19.15 2.56
C VAL A 349 -17.85 19.12 1.06
N ILE A 350 -17.73 20.26 0.38
CA ILE A 350 -17.71 20.30 -1.08
C ILE A 350 -16.27 20.00 -1.51
N ALA A 351 -16.06 18.95 -2.30
CA ALA A 351 -14.71 18.46 -2.57
C ALA A 351 -13.84 19.51 -3.30
N THR A 352 -14.44 20.31 -4.18
CA THR A 352 -13.77 21.41 -4.91
C THR A 352 -13.38 22.60 -4.04
N ASP A 353 -13.92 22.73 -2.82
CA ASP A 353 -13.46 23.74 -1.85
C ASP A 353 -12.11 23.35 -1.22
N VAL A 354 -11.77 22.06 -1.25
CA VAL A 354 -10.53 21.53 -0.65
C VAL A 354 -9.41 21.41 -1.67
N MET A 355 -9.69 20.80 -2.82
CA MET A 355 -8.72 20.56 -3.90
C MET A 355 -9.32 20.83 -5.27
N LYS A 356 -8.47 20.98 -6.28
CA LYS A 356 -8.92 21.28 -7.65
C LYS A 356 -9.62 20.08 -8.27
N GLU A 357 -10.57 20.38 -9.15
CA GLU A 357 -11.22 19.39 -10.01
C GLU A 357 -10.19 18.58 -10.81
N GLY A 358 -10.44 17.28 -10.95
CA GLY A 358 -9.56 16.34 -11.64
C GLY A 358 -8.39 15.81 -10.79
N THR A 359 -8.18 16.31 -9.57
CA THR A 359 -7.18 15.76 -8.65
C THR A 359 -7.64 14.37 -8.16
N PRO A 360 -6.85 13.31 -8.36
CA PRO A 360 -7.04 12.03 -7.68
C PRO A 360 -6.68 12.18 -6.20
N ILE A 361 -7.58 11.73 -5.34
CA ILE A 361 -7.49 11.91 -3.90
C ILE A 361 -7.68 10.59 -3.17
N LEU A 362 -7.04 10.49 -2.01
CA LEU A 362 -7.25 9.44 -1.02
C LEU A 362 -7.78 10.07 0.25
N ILE A 363 -8.99 9.70 0.64
CA ILE A 363 -9.65 10.17 1.86
C ILE A 363 -9.37 9.13 2.94
N ARG A 364 -8.59 9.50 3.95
CA ARG A 364 -8.29 8.63 5.08
C ARG A 364 -9.38 8.76 6.13
N THR A 365 -9.98 7.62 6.47
CA THR A 365 -11.05 7.50 7.48
C THR A 365 -10.71 6.39 8.48
N LEU A 366 -11.48 6.28 9.56
CA LEU A 366 -11.35 5.15 10.49
C LEU A 366 -11.84 3.84 9.87
N GLU A 367 -12.72 3.94 8.87
CA GLU A 367 -13.31 2.82 8.13
C GLU A 367 -12.36 2.27 7.06
N GLY A 368 -11.34 3.04 6.69
CA GLY A 368 -10.38 2.73 5.63
C GLY A 368 -10.20 3.89 4.64
N ASP A 369 -9.26 3.72 3.71
CA ASP A 369 -8.98 4.73 2.71
C ASP A 369 -10.00 4.65 1.55
N VAL A 370 -10.55 5.81 1.17
CA VAL A 370 -11.50 5.96 0.05
C VAL A 370 -10.83 6.76 -1.08
N ASP A 371 -10.64 6.12 -2.23
CA ASP A 371 -10.11 6.78 -3.42
C ASP A 371 -11.22 7.45 -4.21
N GLN A 372 -11.00 8.69 -4.64
CA GLN A 372 -11.91 9.45 -5.49
C GLN A 372 -11.14 10.32 -6.48
N ILE A 373 -11.84 10.82 -7.49
CA ILE A 373 -11.36 11.94 -8.32
C ILE A 373 -12.27 13.12 -8.01
N ILE A 374 -11.70 14.27 -7.67
CA ILE A 374 -12.48 15.49 -7.42
C ILE A 374 -13.28 15.83 -8.68
N SER A 375 -14.60 15.93 -8.53
CA SER A 375 -15.52 16.51 -9.51
C SER A 375 -16.33 17.64 -8.86
N ASP A 376 -16.91 18.51 -9.67
CA ASP A 376 -17.74 19.64 -9.24
C ASP A 376 -18.99 19.22 -8.44
N ASP A 377 -19.50 18.03 -8.72
CA ASP A 377 -20.66 17.43 -8.05
C ASP A 377 -20.31 16.52 -6.85
N LEU A 378 -19.03 16.37 -6.50
CA LEU A 378 -18.60 15.51 -5.41
C LEU A 378 -18.67 16.24 -4.06
N TYR A 379 -19.48 15.69 -3.16
CA TYR A 379 -19.61 16.12 -1.78
C TYR A 379 -19.13 14.97 -0.88
N LEU A 380 -18.51 15.29 0.25
CA LEU A 380 -18.09 14.33 1.27
C LEU A 380 -18.94 14.54 2.52
N MET A 381 -19.73 13.54 2.89
CA MET A 381 -20.50 13.57 4.14
C MET A 381 -19.59 13.22 5.31
N VAL A 382 -19.76 13.89 6.44
CA VAL A 382 -19.09 13.59 7.71
C VAL A 382 -20.17 13.26 8.74
N GLY A 383 -20.26 11.99 9.12
CA GLY A 383 -21.28 11.49 10.03
C GLY A 383 -20.96 11.71 11.51
N ILE A 384 -21.72 11.09 12.39
CA ILE A 384 -21.75 11.40 13.84
C ILE A 384 -20.47 10.90 14.55
N GLU A 385 -19.93 9.76 14.11
CA GLU A 385 -18.68 9.19 14.65
C GLU A 385 -17.45 9.61 13.83
N GLY A 386 -17.62 10.60 12.93
CA GLY A 386 -16.58 11.10 12.05
C GLY A 386 -16.37 10.25 10.79
N GLU A 387 -17.24 9.28 10.53
CA GLU A 387 -17.22 8.48 9.32
C GLU A 387 -17.40 9.36 8.07
N VAL A 388 -16.65 9.09 7.00
CA VAL A 388 -16.73 9.87 5.76
C VAL A 388 -17.13 9.00 4.60
N TYR A 389 -18.10 9.48 3.81
CA TYR A 389 -18.52 8.83 2.58
C TYR A 389 -18.85 9.86 1.49
N PRO A 390 -18.54 9.55 0.22
CA PRO A 390 -18.85 10.43 -0.89
C PRO A 390 -20.36 10.41 -1.21
N ILE A 391 -20.87 11.52 -1.69
CA ILE A 391 -22.24 11.68 -2.20
C ILE A 391 -22.22 12.65 -3.39
N ARG A 392 -23.07 12.40 -4.38
CA ARG A 392 -23.27 13.32 -5.50
C ARG A 392 -24.21 14.45 -5.09
N GLU A 393 -23.98 15.65 -5.61
CA GLU A 393 -24.72 16.86 -5.26
C GLU A 393 -26.25 16.69 -5.36
N GLU A 394 -26.73 16.02 -6.42
CA GLU A 394 -28.16 15.77 -6.62
C GLU A 394 -28.76 14.94 -5.46
N LYS A 395 -28.07 13.87 -5.05
CA LYS A 395 -28.48 13.00 -3.93
C LYS A 395 -28.35 13.71 -2.57
N PHE A 396 -27.37 14.59 -2.42
CA PHE A 396 -27.26 15.45 -1.25
C PHE A 396 -28.49 16.36 -1.12
N LYS A 397 -28.84 17.09 -2.18
CA LYS A 397 -29.97 18.02 -2.21
C LYS A 397 -31.33 17.34 -1.97
N SER A 398 -31.48 16.06 -2.28
CA SER A 398 -32.72 15.31 -2.01
C SER A 398 -32.82 14.78 -0.58
N SER A 399 -31.67 14.54 0.08
CA SER A 399 -31.61 13.85 1.39
C SER A 399 -31.29 14.78 2.56
N TYR A 400 -30.70 15.96 2.31
CA TYR A 400 -30.25 16.90 3.34
C TYR A 400 -30.63 18.35 3.01
N GLU A 401 -30.80 19.14 4.08
CA GLU A 401 -30.99 20.58 4.03
C GLU A 401 -29.86 21.28 4.81
N LEU A 402 -29.50 22.48 4.39
CA LEU A 402 -28.52 23.30 5.10
C LEU A 402 -29.10 23.72 6.46
N THR A 403 -28.25 23.76 7.49
CA THR A 403 -28.67 24.14 8.84
C THR A 403 -27.59 24.96 9.53
N ASP A 404 -27.96 25.75 10.52
CA ASP A 404 -26.98 26.45 11.38
C ASP A 404 -26.60 25.61 12.63
N LEU A 405 -27.29 24.48 12.84
CA LEU A 405 -27.02 23.56 13.95
C LEU A 405 -25.67 22.88 13.76
N GLN A 406 -24.75 23.11 14.70
CA GLN A 406 -23.42 22.52 14.64
C GLN A 406 -23.51 21.00 14.92
N PRO A 407 -22.91 20.16 14.06
CA PRO A 407 -22.80 18.73 14.35
C PRO A 407 -21.87 18.49 15.54
N GLU A 408 -22.28 17.58 16.42
CA GLU A 408 -21.41 17.04 17.46
C GLU A 408 -20.72 15.79 16.91
N PHE A 409 -19.41 15.87 16.71
CA PHE A 409 -18.60 14.74 16.27
C PHE A 409 -17.98 14.04 17.49
N GLU A 410 -18.41 12.81 17.77
CA GLU A 410 -17.72 11.93 18.72
C GLU A 410 -16.69 11.10 17.95
N THR A 411 -15.51 11.67 17.70
CA THR A 411 -14.47 10.98 16.92
C THR A 411 -13.07 11.12 17.52
N ASP A 412 -12.33 10.01 17.51
CA ASP A 412 -10.92 9.94 17.91
C ASP A 412 -9.97 10.34 16.75
N TYR A 413 -10.50 10.48 15.53
CA TYR A 413 -9.73 10.82 14.33
C TYR A 413 -10.47 11.79 13.43
N ILE A 414 -9.81 12.88 13.08
CA ILE A 414 -10.35 13.84 12.11
C ILE A 414 -9.94 13.37 10.71
N PRO A 415 -10.90 13.11 9.80
CA PRO A 415 -10.61 12.66 8.45
C PRO A 415 -9.72 13.64 7.66
N THR A 416 -8.85 13.08 6.84
CA THR A 416 -7.90 13.83 6.00
C THR A 416 -8.05 13.43 4.54
N ILE A 417 -7.85 14.40 3.66
CA ILE A 417 -7.82 14.19 2.21
C ILE A 417 -6.41 14.43 1.70
N HIS A 418 -5.89 13.46 0.96
CA HIS A 418 -4.53 13.43 0.46
C HIS A 418 -4.55 13.51 -1.07
N ASP A 419 -3.83 14.48 -1.63
CA ASP A 419 -3.53 14.56 -3.05
C ASP A 419 -2.51 13.46 -3.37
N THR A 420 -2.90 12.49 -4.21
CA THR A 420 -2.01 11.36 -4.52
C THR A 420 -0.93 11.70 -5.56
N ILE A 421 -0.98 12.89 -6.15
CA ILE A 421 0.00 13.40 -7.11
C ILE A 421 1.07 14.23 -6.39
N TYR A 422 0.66 15.22 -5.59
CA TYR A 422 1.58 16.17 -4.97
C TYR A 422 1.84 15.91 -3.49
N GLY A 423 1.08 15.02 -2.85
CA GLY A 423 1.22 14.65 -1.44
C GLY A 423 0.65 15.69 -0.47
N GLU A 424 0.01 16.75 -0.97
CA GLU A 424 -0.65 17.72 -0.13
C GLU A 424 -1.77 17.05 0.66
N SER A 425 -1.85 17.37 1.95
CA SER A 425 -2.80 16.74 2.87
C SER A 425 -3.57 17.82 3.60
N TYR A 426 -4.89 17.73 3.57
CA TYR A 426 -5.78 18.71 4.20
C TYR A 426 -6.67 18.01 5.22
N SER A 427 -6.88 18.66 6.37
CA SER A 427 -7.87 18.20 7.34
C SER A 427 -9.26 18.59 6.85
N LEU A 428 -10.20 17.65 6.80
CA LEU A 428 -11.57 17.98 6.40
C LEU A 428 -12.24 18.93 7.38
N LYS A 429 -11.81 18.96 8.65
CA LYS A 429 -12.39 19.80 9.71
C LYS A 429 -12.50 21.27 9.33
N ASP A 430 -11.54 21.80 8.59
CA ASP A 430 -11.50 23.22 8.21
C ASP A 430 -12.54 23.58 7.14
N TYR A 431 -13.15 22.57 6.50
CA TYR A 431 -14.09 22.72 5.39
C TYR A 431 -15.50 22.20 5.72
N ILE A 432 -15.69 21.59 6.90
CA ILE A 432 -16.97 21.04 7.32
C ILE A 432 -18.02 22.14 7.42
N ARG A 433 -19.13 21.93 6.73
CA ARG A 433 -20.34 22.73 6.82
C ARG A 433 -21.47 21.90 7.44
N PRO A 434 -22.31 22.48 8.29
CA PRO A 434 -23.46 21.80 8.88
C PRO A 434 -24.57 21.54 7.85
N CYS A 435 -25.15 20.35 7.89
CA CYS A 435 -26.41 20.01 7.23
C CYS A 435 -27.23 19.08 8.12
N ILE A 436 -28.52 18.92 7.82
CA ILE A 436 -29.42 18.04 8.56
C ILE A 436 -30.19 17.16 7.60
N ALA A 437 -30.41 15.90 7.96
CA ALA A 437 -31.26 15.03 7.16
C ALA A 437 -32.69 15.59 7.12
N THR A 438 -33.32 15.57 5.94
CA THR A 438 -34.67 16.12 5.72
C THR A 438 -35.76 15.41 6.54
N GLY A 439 -35.43 14.26 7.15
CA GLY A 439 -36.37 13.42 7.88
C GLY A 439 -37.37 12.69 6.98
N LYS A 440 -37.14 12.69 5.65
CA LYS A 440 -38.04 12.05 4.67
C LYS A 440 -37.49 10.74 4.12
N THR A 441 -36.21 10.48 4.30
CA THR A 441 -35.56 9.26 3.81
C THR A 441 -36.03 8.06 4.60
N ARG A 442 -36.72 7.15 3.92
CA ARG A 442 -37.17 5.87 4.47
C ARG A 442 -36.29 4.75 3.93
N ILE A 443 -36.03 3.79 4.80
CA ILE A 443 -35.18 2.64 4.52
C ILE A 443 -35.84 1.37 5.03
N TYR A 444 -35.48 0.25 4.41
CA TYR A 444 -35.63 -1.07 5.02
C TYR A 444 -34.28 -1.46 5.61
N ALA A 445 -34.29 -2.02 6.82
CA ALA A 445 -33.06 -2.47 7.47
C ALA A 445 -33.24 -3.78 8.23
N LYS A 446 -32.18 -4.57 8.24
CA LYS A 446 -32.09 -5.82 8.99
C LYS A 446 -30.73 -5.93 9.67
N LYS A 447 -30.75 -6.38 10.92
CA LYS A 447 -29.54 -6.63 11.69
C LYS A 447 -28.83 -7.88 11.16
N LEU A 448 -27.55 -7.74 10.86
CA LEU A 448 -26.69 -8.81 10.38
C LEU A 448 -26.35 -9.78 11.52
N ASN A 449 -26.45 -11.08 11.23
CA ASN A 449 -26.04 -12.17 12.12
C ASN A 449 -24.76 -12.88 11.64
N HIS A 450 -24.28 -12.56 10.45
CA HIS A 450 -23.06 -13.05 9.83
C HIS A 450 -22.38 -11.90 9.07
N MET A 451 -21.18 -12.14 8.57
CA MET A 451 -20.43 -11.12 7.84
C MET A 451 -21.01 -10.94 6.43
N VAL A 452 -21.08 -9.70 5.95
CA VAL A 452 -21.54 -9.38 4.59
C VAL A 452 -20.55 -8.43 3.93
N LYS A 453 -20.26 -8.64 2.65
CA LYS A 453 -19.48 -7.73 1.80
C LYS A 453 -20.42 -7.11 0.78
N VAL A 454 -20.67 -5.81 0.91
CA VAL A 454 -21.57 -5.06 0.02
C VAL A 454 -20.75 -4.26 -0.98
N PHE A 455 -20.84 -4.62 -2.25
CA PHE A 455 -20.41 -3.77 -3.37
C PHE A 455 -21.54 -2.80 -3.69
N THR A 456 -21.31 -1.53 -3.43
CA THR A 456 -22.36 -0.51 -3.57
C THR A 456 -22.52 -0.09 -5.03
N ALA A 457 -23.71 0.41 -5.40
CA ALA A 457 -23.96 0.86 -6.78
C ALA A 457 -23.04 2.01 -7.23
N TRP A 458 -22.47 2.77 -6.30
CA TRP A 458 -21.58 3.91 -6.57
C TRP A 458 -20.09 3.55 -6.49
N ASP A 459 -19.75 2.39 -5.96
CA ASP A 459 -18.39 1.84 -5.93
C ASP A 459 -18.45 0.32 -6.12
N PRO A 460 -18.61 -0.15 -7.38
CA PRO A 460 -18.75 -1.57 -7.68
C PRO A 460 -17.43 -2.34 -7.54
N ASP A 461 -16.30 -1.63 -7.46
CA ASP A 461 -14.97 -2.25 -7.41
C ASP A 461 -14.44 -2.43 -5.97
N LYS A 462 -15.11 -1.86 -4.97
CA LYS A 462 -14.78 -2.01 -3.55
C LYS A 462 -16.01 -2.41 -2.76
N TYR A 463 -15.81 -3.28 -1.77
CA TYR A 463 -16.87 -3.65 -0.84
C TYR A 463 -16.72 -2.91 0.49
N TYR A 464 -17.88 -2.68 1.11
CA TYR A 464 -18.03 -2.29 2.50
C TYR A 464 -18.33 -3.53 3.34
N LEU A 465 -17.64 -3.66 4.46
CA LEU A 465 -17.76 -4.81 5.36
C LEU A 465 -18.86 -4.55 6.40
N GLY A 466 -19.84 -5.44 6.47
CA GLY A 466 -20.80 -5.54 7.56
C GLY A 466 -20.47 -6.71 8.47
N ASN A 467 -20.29 -6.44 9.75
CA ASN A 467 -20.03 -7.47 10.76
C ASN A 467 -21.34 -7.91 11.44
N PRO A 468 -21.34 -9.07 12.11
CA PRO A 468 -22.43 -9.44 13.00
C PRO A 468 -22.73 -8.33 14.00
N GLY A 469 -23.98 -7.87 14.04
CA GLY A 469 -24.42 -6.75 14.86
C GLY A 469 -24.62 -5.44 14.11
N ASP A 470 -24.02 -5.28 12.94
CA ASP A 470 -24.27 -4.18 12.02
C ASP A 470 -25.62 -4.36 11.31
N PHE A 471 -26.03 -3.36 10.53
CA PHE A 471 -27.27 -3.39 9.76
C PHE A 471 -26.98 -3.32 8.28
N ILE A 472 -27.62 -4.20 7.51
CA ILE A 472 -27.77 -4.00 6.07
C ILE A 472 -29.01 -3.14 5.83
N VAL A 473 -28.85 -2.16 4.94
CA VAL A 473 -29.82 -1.12 4.69
C VAL A 473 -30.06 -1.00 3.19
N VAL A 474 -31.31 -0.80 2.80
CA VAL A 474 -31.71 -0.46 1.43
C VAL A 474 -32.74 0.69 1.48
N ARG A 475 -32.70 1.61 0.51
CA ARG A 475 -33.66 2.72 0.47
C ARG A 475 -35.01 2.29 -0.09
N GLU A 476 -36.09 2.89 0.42
CA GLU A 476 -37.45 2.65 -0.07
C GLU A 476 -37.65 3.16 -1.51
N ASP A 477 -36.98 4.26 -1.89
CA ASP A 477 -37.09 4.92 -3.19
C ASP A 477 -36.09 4.40 -4.23
N ASP A 478 -35.07 3.64 -3.81
CA ASP A 478 -34.06 3.03 -4.67
C ASP A 478 -33.55 1.72 -4.05
N LEU A 479 -34.06 0.60 -4.56
CA LEU A 479 -33.71 -0.74 -4.04
C LEU A 479 -32.28 -1.19 -4.39
N HIS A 480 -31.57 -0.45 -5.23
CA HIS A 480 -30.16 -0.69 -5.52
C HIS A 480 -29.22 0.18 -4.67
N ASP A 481 -29.76 1.09 -3.86
CA ASP A 481 -28.97 1.83 -2.85
C ASP A 481 -28.83 1.01 -1.56
N ILE A 482 -28.05 -0.07 -1.68
CA ILE A 482 -27.76 -1.02 -0.59
C ILE A 482 -26.42 -0.63 0.06
N TYR A 483 -26.40 -0.53 1.39
CA TYR A 483 -25.20 -0.20 2.15
C TYR A 483 -25.24 -0.80 3.57
N VAL A 484 -24.09 -0.77 4.24
CA VAL A 484 -23.95 -1.22 5.63
C VAL A 484 -23.91 -0.02 6.56
N VAL A 485 -24.58 -0.12 7.70
CA VAL A 485 -24.52 0.85 8.80
C VAL A 485 -24.07 0.14 10.06
N ARG A 486 -23.06 0.70 10.76
CA ARG A 486 -22.57 0.11 12.01
C ARG A 486 -23.67 0.04 13.06
N GLY A 487 -23.69 -1.05 13.83
CA GLY A 487 -24.66 -1.23 14.90
C GLY A 487 -24.64 -0.13 15.95
N SER A 488 -23.47 0.46 16.22
CA SER A 488 -23.28 1.56 17.18
C SER A 488 -23.97 2.88 16.78
N ILE A 489 -24.08 3.14 15.47
CA ILE A 489 -24.65 4.38 14.92
C ILE A 489 -26.07 4.23 14.43
N PHE A 490 -26.54 3.01 14.19
CA PHE A 490 -27.84 2.76 13.55
C PHE A 490 -28.99 3.41 14.33
N ASP A 491 -29.11 3.11 15.63
CA ASP A 491 -30.16 3.70 16.48
C ASP A 491 -29.95 5.20 16.76
N LYS A 492 -28.75 5.75 16.54
CA LYS A 492 -28.50 7.20 16.62
C LYS A 492 -29.02 7.92 15.38
N THR A 493 -29.02 7.26 14.23
CA THR A 493 -29.31 7.85 12.90
C THR A 493 -30.69 7.50 12.36
N TYR A 494 -31.31 6.42 12.83
CA TYR A 494 -32.61 5.93 12.37
C TYR A 494 -33.58 5.68 13.52
N GLU A 495 -34.87 5.86 13.25
CA GLU A 495 -35.97 5.44 14.11
C GLU A 495 -36.90 4.49 13.37
N ARG A 496 -37.35 3.43 14.05
CA ARG A 496 -38.24 2.43 13.46
C ARG A 496 -39.61 3.05 13.18
N ILE A 497 -40.14 2.82 11.99
CA ILE A 497 -41.51 3.17 11.62
C ILE A 497 -42.41 2.07 12.20
N ALA A 498 -43.38 2.47 13.02
CA ALA A 498 -44.31 1.56 13.70
C ALA A 498 -45.31 0.89 12.75
#